data_AF-A0A5E4J496-F1
#
_entry.id   AF-A0A5E4J496-F1
#
_cell.length_a   1.000
_cell.length_b   1.000
_cell.length_c   1.000
_cell.angle_alpha   90.00
_cell.angle_beta   90.00
_cell.angle_gamma   90.00
#
_symmetry.space_group_name_H-M   'P 1'
#
loop_
_entity.id
_entity.type
_entity.pdbx_description
1 polymer ?
#
loop_
_entity_poly.entity_id
_entity_poly.type
_entity_poly.pdbx_seq_one_letter_code
_entity_poly.pdbx_strand_id
1 'polypeptide(L)'
;MLLDSRETGNTGINKAEKDLKGLVFNIQRYSIHDGPGIRTTVFFKGCPLHCKWCSNPESISLQPEILVREARCNGCRRCIEVCSPGALSLASTGLWLDRKKCDLCLKCIEACWEDAIEVAGQSMTLDEVVDECRRDEPFYHNSGGGVTLSGGEPLLQADFALALLGRCKALGINTALDT
;
A
#
# COMPACT_ATOMS: atom_id res chain seq x y z
N MET A 1 -46.36 -2.92 -21.26
CA MET A 1 -46.08 -4.36 -21.46
C MET A 1 -44.63 -4.43 -21.93
N LEU A 2 -43.68 -4.56 -21.00
CA LEU A 2 -43.02 -5.83 -20.63
C LEU A 2 -42.14 -6.33 -21.79
N LEU A 3 -40.83 -6.58 -21.73
CA LEU A 3 -39.75 -6.75 -20.73
C LEU A 3 -38.42 -6.59 -21.52
N ASP A 4 -37.38 -5.92 -21.03
CA ASP A 4 -36.27 -6.40 -20.17
C ASP A 4 -35.39 -7.51 -20.78
N SER A 5 -34.10 -7.18 -20.98
CA SER A 5 -32.92 -8.07 -21.00
C SER A 5 -31.70 -7.21 -21.38
N ARG A 6 -31.09 -6.43 -20.48
CA ARG A 6 -30.08 -6.88 -19.50
C ARG A 6 -29.19 -7.98 -20.07
N GLU A 7 -28.19 -7.59 -20.85
CA GLU A 7 -26.98 -8.38 -21.01
C GLU A 7 -26.21 -8.30 -19.68
N THR A 8 -26.46 -9.30 -18.85
CA THR A 8 -25.75 -9.55 -17.60
C THR A 8 -24.28 -9.79 -17.89
N GLY A 9 -23.43 -9.09 -17.13
CA GLY A 9 -21.99 -9.11 -17.25
C GLY A 9 -21.40 -10.51 -17.16
N ASN A 10 -20.47 -10.77 -18.08
CA ASN A 10 -19.53 -11.86 -17.97
C ASN A 10 -18.50 -11.49 -16.88
N THR A 11 -18.79 -11.83 -15.62
CA THR A 11 -17.88 -11.68 -14.47
C THR A 11 -16.87 -12.83 -14.37
N GLY A 12 -16.44 -13.37 -15.52
CA GLY A 12 -15.32 -14.29 -15.60
C GLY A 12 -14.02 -13.54 -15.36
N ILE A 13 -13.63 -13.38 -14.09
CA ILE A 13 -12.29 -12.89 -13.73
C ILE A 13 -11.28 -13.82 -14.40
N ASN A 14 -10.46 -13.27 -15.29
CA ASN A 14 -9.47 -14.09 -15.99
C ASN A 14 -8.36 -14.50 -14.98
N LYS A 15 -7.71 -15.65 -15.21
CA LYS A 15 -6.65 -16.13 -14.31
C LYS A 15 -5.50 -15.11 -14.13
N ALA A 16 -5.24 -14.30 -15.15
CA ALA A 16 -4.19 -13.28 -15.11
C ALA A 16 -4.51 -12.12 -14.15
N GLU A 17 -5.78 -11.72 -13.98
CA GLU A 17 -6.23 -10.73 -12.99
C GLU A 17 -6.10 -11.26 -11.57
N LYS A 18 -6.35 -12.56 -11.37
CA LYS A 18 -6.29 -13.19 -10.05
C LYS A 18 -4.86 -13.26 -9.49
N ASP A 19 -3.88 -13.42 -10.37
CA ASP A 19 -2.46 -13.46 -10.02
C ASP A 19 -1.79 -12.07 -10.11
N LEU A 20 -2.53 -11.03 -10.52
CA LEU A 20 -2.01 -9.68 -10.68
C LEU A 20 -1.74 -9.05 -9.30
N LYS A 21 -0.50 -8.59 -9.09
CA LYS A 21 -0.04 -8.02 -7.82
C LYS A 21 0.52 -6.62 -8.00
N GLY A 22 0.31 -5.79 -6.99
CA GLY A 22 0.85 -4.45 -6.85
C GLY A 22 1.66 -4.34 -5.56
N LEU A 23 2.66 -3.46 -5.57
CA LEU A 23 3.45 -3.11 -4.40
C LEU A 23 2.84 -1.87 -3.73
N VAL A 24 2.12 -2.10 -2.64
CA VAL A 24 1.38 -1.08 -1.88
C VAL A 24 2.05 -0.90 -0.52
N PHE A 25 2.40 0.32 -0.12
CA PHE A 25 3.02 0.55 1.20
C PHE A 25 2.05 0.99 2.29
N ASN A 26 0.88 1.51 1.91
CA ASN A 26 -0.15 1.91 2.87
C ASN A 26 -1.55 1.88 2.21
N ILE A 27 -2.57 1.56 2.98
CA ILE A 27 -3.97 1.76 2.61
C ILE A 27 -4.59 2.62 3.71
N GLN A 28 -4.73 3.91 3.44
CA GLN A 28 -5.27 4.86 4.39
C GLN A 28 -6.77 4.99 4.21
N ARG A 29 -7.50 4.67 5.28
CA ARG A 29 -8.95 4.74 5.34
C ARG A 29 -9.39 6.11 5.84
N TYR A 30 -10.60 6.53 5.44
CA TYR A 30 -11.22 7.77 5.91
C TYR A 30 -10.47 9.08 5.54
N SER A 31 -9.82 9.11 4.39
CA SER A 31 -9.19 10.31 3.84
C SER A 31 -10.24 11.32 3.34
N ILE A 32 -10.08 12.59 3.72
CA ILE A 32 -10.97 13.71 3.30
C ILE A 32 -10.27 14.74 2.41
N HIS A 33 -8.94 14.61 2.24
CA HIS A 33 -8.12 15.53 1.45
C HIS A 33 -7.67 14.95 0.11
N ASP A 34 -7.83 13.63 -0.09
CA ASP A 34 -7.33 12.91 -1.26
C ASP A 34 -8.39 12.82 -2.37
N GLY A 35 -9.24 13.84 -2.49
CA GLY A 35 -10.33 13.96 -3.45
C GLY A 35 -11.71 14.17 -2.82
N PRO A 36 -12.79 14.24 -3.63
CA PRO A 36 -14.15 14.48 -3.14
C PRO A 36 -14.70 13.30 -2.32
N GLY A 37 -15.47 13.65 -1.28
CA GLY A 37 -16.09 12.67 -0.37
C GLY A 37 -15.09 12.02 0.58
N ILE A 38 -15.55 10.99 1.30
CA ILE A 38 -14.69 10.17 2.17
C ILE A 38 -14.04 9.10 1.31
N ARG A 39 -12.72 8.99 1.38
CA ARG A 39 -11.95 8.11 0.49
C ARG A 39 -11.09 7.12 1.25
N THR A 40 -10.82 6.00 0.60
CA THR A 40 -9.71 5.12 0.95
C THR A 40 -8.60 5.32 -0.07
N THR A 41 -7.42 5.73 0.41
CA THR A 41 -6.27 6.01 -0.43
C THR A 41 -5.31 4.83 -0.40
N VAL A 42 -5.07 4.23 -1.57
CA VAL A 42 -4.11 3.15 -1.78
C VAL A 42 -2.79 3.78 -2.21
N PHE A 43 -1.76 3.63 -1.40
CA PHE A 43 -0.46 4.23 -1.62
C PHE A 43 0.54 3.24 -2.23
N PHE A 44 1.01 3.55 -3.43
CA PHE A 44 1.89 2.69 -4.23
C PHE A 44 3.37 2.93 -3.95
N LYS A 45 4.18 1.90 -4.16
CA LYS A 45 5.64 2.02 -4.24
C LYS A 45 6.14 2.22 -5.67
N GLY A 46 7.34 2.75 -5.77
CA GLY A 46 8.00 3.19 -6.99
C GLY A 46 7.65 4.63 -7.34
N CYS A 47 8.67 5.50 -7.43
CA CYS A 47 8.55 6.83 -8.03
C CYS A 47 9.79 7.09 -8.88
N PRO A 48 9.68 7.58 -10.13
CA PRO A 48 10.86 7.95 -10.91
C PRO A 48 11.49 9.27 -10.39
N LEU A 49 10.77 10.01 -9.55
CA LEU A 49 11.19 11.30 -9.02
C LEU A 49 11.85 11.16 -7.65
N HIS A 50 12.76 12.09 -7.36
CA HIS A 50 13.47 12.20 -6.07
C HIS A 50 13.30 13.61 -5.51
N CYS A 51 12.04 13.99 -5.27
CA CYS A 51 11.67 15.32 -4.81
C CYS A 51 12.36 15.66 -3.47
N LYS A 52 12.89 16.88 -3.35
CA LYS A 52 13.56 17.35 -2.11
C LYS A 52 12.66 17.34 -0.88
N TRP A 53 11.35 17.47 -1.09
CA TRP A 53 10.31 17.48 -0.05
C TRP A 53 9.24 16.44 -0.35
N CYS A 54 9.68 15.23 -0.71
CA CYS A 54 8.74 14.12 -0.92
C CYS A 54 7.92 13.88 0.36
N SER A 55 6.59 13.90 0.24
CA SER A 55 5.70 13.61 1.36
C SER A 55 5.79 12.15 1.82
N ASN A 56 6.12 11.24 0.88
CA ASN A 56 6.18 9.80 1.08
C ASN A 56 7.53 9.24 0.56
N PRO A 57 8.69 9.59 1.15
CA PRO A 57 10.00 9.13 0.67
C PRO A 57 10.14 7.60 0.62
N GLU A 58 9.42 6.88 1.48
CA GLU A 58 9.32 5.42 1.49
C GLU A 58 8.65 4.84 0.24
N SER A 59 7.98 5.66 -0.56
CA SER A 59 7.35 5.26 -1.81
C SER A 59 8.29 5.27 -3.01
N ILE A 60 9.49 5.86 -2.91
CA ILE A 60 10.38 6.07 -4.07
C ILE A 60 10.91 4.74 -4.62
N SER A 61 11.36 3.84 -3.75
CA SER A 61 11.89 2.54 -4.17
C SER A 61 10.78 1.66 -4.76
N LEU A 62 11.08 0.96 -5.84
CA LEU A 62 10.25 -0.10 -6.41
C LEU A 62 10.38 -1.44 -5.66
N GLN A 63 11.09 -1.47 -4.53
CA GLN A 63 11.29 -2.66 -3.71
C GLN A 63 10.72 -2.45 -2.30
N PRO A 64 10.24 -3.52 -1.63
CA PRO A 64 9.92 -3.43 -0.22
C PRO A 64 11.15 -3.02 0.60
N GLU A 65 10.91 -2.29 1.67
CA GLU A 65 11.98 -1.74 2.51
C GLU A 65 11.62 -1.82 3.97
N ILE A 66 12.61 -2.09 4.82
CA ILE A 66 12.43 -1.93 6.26
C ILE A 66 12.35 -0.43 6.60
N LEU A 67 11.37 -0.08 7.42
CA LEU A 67 11.20 1.24 8.03
C LEU A 67 11.29 1.10 9.54
N VAL A 68 12.01 2.02 10.17
CA VAL A 68 12.17 2.08 11.62
C VAL A 68 11.46 3.33 12.13
N ARG A 69 10.44 3.15 12.95
CA ARG A 69 9.77 4.23 13.69
C ARG A 69 10.51 4.46 14.99
N GLU A 70 11.54 5.30 14.94
CA GLU A 70 12.42 5.59 16.09
C GLU A 70 11.64 5.97 17.35
N ALA A 71 10.55 6.73 17.21
CA ALA A 71 9.70 7.15 18.33
C ALA A 71 9.05 5.99 19.11
N ARG A 72 8.96 4.79 18.53
CA ARG A 72 8.44 3.59 19.20
C ARG A 72 9.55 2.67 19.72
N CYS A 73 10.80 2.87 19.29
CA CYS A 73 11.88 1.96 19.65
C CYS A 73 12.34 2.20 21.10
N ASN A 74 12.22 1.18 21.96
CA ASN A 74 12.72 1.22 23.33
C ASN A 74 14.19 0.78 23.48
N GLY A 75 14.87 0.44 22.38
CA GLY A 75 16.29 0.07 22.39
C GLY A 75 16.60 -1.31 22.96
N CYS A 76 15.63 -2.24 23.04
CA CYS A 76 15.83 -3.59 23.60
C CYS A 76 16.77 -4.53 22.82
N ARG A 77 17.17 -4.17 21.59
CA ARG A 77 18.14 -4.88 20.72
C ARG A 77 17.74 -6.25 20.18
N ARG A 78 16.56 -6.79 20.47
CA ARG A 78 16.11 -8.10 19.93
C ARG A 78 16.20 -8.20 18.41
N CYS A 79 15.84 -7.13 17.70
CA CYS A 79 15.93 -7.07 16.24
C CYS A 79 17.36 -7.24 15.72
N ILE A 80 18.37 -6.81 16.48
CA ILE A 80 19.80 -6.97 16.15
C ILE A 80 20.21 -8.44 16.35
N GLU A 81 19.76 -9.08 17.43
CA GLU A 81 20.08 -10.47 17.76
C GLU A 81 19.59 -11.45 16.69
N VAL A 82 18.42 -11.20 16.10
CA VAL A 82 17.85 -12.05 15.03
C VAL A 82 18.33 -11.68 13.62
N CYS A 83 19.05 -10.57 13.45
CA CYS A 83 19.47 -10.08 12.14
C CYS A 83 20.72 -10.83 11.65
N SER A 84 20.51 -11.94 10.93
CA SER A 84 21.61 -12.75 10.39
C SER A 84 22.61 -11.98 9.50
N PRO A 85 22.20 -10.99 8.68
CA PRO A 85 23.16 -10.21 7.89
C PRO A 85 23.94 -9.16 8.70
N GLY A 86 23.59 -8.92 9.97
CA GLY A 86 24.18 -7.84 10.77
C GLY A 86 23.87 -6.45 10.20
N ALA A 87 22.67 -6.26 9.65
CA ALA A 87 22.23 -5.01 9.05
C ALA A 87 21.72 -3.97 10.07
N LEU A 88 21.41 -4.38 11.30
CA LEU A 88 20.89 -3.49 12.34
C LEU A 88 21.95 -3.19 13.40
N SER A 89 22.01 -1.93 13.84
CA SER A 89 22.87 -1.48 14.94
C SER A 89 22.17 -0.42 15.80
N LEU A 90 22.52 -0.32 17.07
CA LEU A 90 21.97 0.71 17.97
C LEU A 90 23.01 1.80 18.20
N ALA A 91 22.70 3.03 17.80
CA ALA A 91 23.49 4.23 18.05
C ALA A 91 22.84 5.08 19.15
N SER A 92 23.51 6.17 19.56
CA SER A 92 22.95 7.14 20.51
C SER A 92 21.70 7.85 19.97
N THR A 93 21.57 7.93 18.65
CA THR A 93 20.45 8.59 17.96
C THR A 93 19.27 7.66 17.67
N GLY A 94 19.42 6.35 17.85
CA GLY A 94 18.37 5.38 17.53
C GLY A 94 18.88 4.09 16.90
N LEU A 95 17.94 3.27 16.44
CA LEU A 95 18.22 2.03 15.73
C LEU A 95 18.52 2.35 14.27
N TRP A 96 19.71 1.96 13.80
CA TRP A 96 20.20 2.21 12.45
C TRP A 96 20.15 0.94 11.60
N LEU A 97 19.77 1.10 10.33
CA LEU A 97 19.68 0.02 9.34
C LEU A 97 20.64 0.28 8.18
N ASP A 98 21.58 -0.63 7.98
CA ASP A 98 22.36 -0.73 6.75
C ASP A 98 21.55 -1.42 5.65
N ARG A 99 20.92 -0.61 4.79
CA ARG A 99 20.12 -1.11 3.66
C ARG A 99 20.92 -2.00 2.70
N LYS A 100 22.25 -1.85 2.63
CA LYS A 100 23.09 -2.66 1.72
C LYS A 100 23.33 -4.08 2.24
N LYS A 101 23.18 -4.30 3.55
CA LYS A 101 23.34 -5.61 4.19
C LYS A 101 22.01 -6.32 4.40
N CYS A 102 20.91 -5.59 4.47
CA CYS A 102 19.60 -6.16 4.71
C CYS A 102 19.20 -7.10 3.56
N ASP A 103 18.85 -8.34 3.88
CA ASP A 103 18.35 -9.35 2.96
C ASP A 103 16.81 -9.40 2.93
N LEU A 104 16.16 -8.47 3.65
CA LEU A 104 14.70 -8.38 3.78
C LEU A 104 14.05 -9.69 4.29
N CYS A 105 14.73 -10.45 5.16
CA CYS A 105 14.17 -11.68 5.74
C CYS A 105 13.03 -11.45 6.76
N LEU A 106 12.71 -10.20 7.10
CA LEU A 106 11.62 -9.75 7.98
C LEU A 106 11.67 -10.22 9.46
N LYS A 107 12.62 -11.07 9.85
CA LYS A 107 12.77 -11.54 11.25
C LYS A 107 12.85 -10.44 12.29
N CYS A 108 13.41 -9.28 11.92
CA CYS A 108 13.49 -8.12 12.81
C CYS A 108 12.11 -7.54 13.17
N ILE A 109 11.12 -7.66 12.27
CA ILE A 109 9.73 -7.25 12.50
C ILE A 109 9.09 -8.21 13.50
N GLU A 110 9.22 -9.53 13.27
CA GLU A 110 8.69 -10.57 14.17
C GLU A 110 9.24 -10.46 15.60
N ALA A 111 10.51 -10.06 15.74
CA ALA A 111 11.15 -9.87 17.03
C ALA A 111 10.81 -8.52 17.72
N CYS A 112 10.17 -7.58 17.01
CA CYS A 112 9.87 -6.25 17.51
C CYS A 112 8.51 -6.19 18.22
N TRP A 113 8.53 -6.24 19.55
CA TRP A 113 7.33 -6.11 20.40
C TRP A 113 6.73 -4.70 20.53
N GLU A 114 7.44 -3.65 20.07
CA GLU A 114 6.96 -2.26 20.14
C GLU A 114 6.34 -1.79 18.81
N ASP A 115 6.27 -2.68 17.81
CA ASP A 115 5.89 -2.35 16.43
C ASP A 115 6.66 -1.12 15.89
N ALA A 116 7.95 -1.05 16.25
CA ALA A 116 8.87 0.01 15.85
C ALA A 116 9.57 -0.29 14.52
N ILE A 117 9.47 -1.52 14.01
CA ILE A 117 10.03 -1.93 12.72
C ILE A 117 8.88 -2.44 11.87
N GLU A 118 8.74 -1.91 10.68
CA GLU A 118 7.72 -2.31 9.71
C GLU A 118 8.31 -2.47 8.31
N VAL A 119 7.54 -3.05 7.40
CA VAL A 119 7.90 -3.12 5.99
C VAL A 119 7.08 -2.08 5.22
N ALA A 120 7.77 -1.14 4.58
CA ALA A 120 7.19 -0.25 3.59
C ALA A 120 7.16 -0.96 2.25
N GLY A 121 5.98 -1.42 1.85
CA GLY A 121 5.72 -2.13 0.59
C GLY A 121 5.36 -3.58 0.81
N GLN A 122 4.12 -3.93 0.52
CA GLN A 122 3.60 -5.29 0.53
C GLN A 122 3.12 -5.64 -0.88
N SER A 123 3.48 -6.84 -1.34
CA SER A 123 2.98 -7.36 -2.61
C SER A 123 1.57 -7.90 -2.37
N MET A 124 0.57 -7.12 -2.77
CA MET A 124 -0.84 -7.43 -2.60
C MET A 124 -1.46 -7.79 -3.93
N THR A 125 -2.29 -8.81 -3.95
CA THR A 125 -3.15 -9.15 -5.08
C THR A 125 -4.22 -8.09 -5.29
N LEU A 126 -4.78 -8.06 -6.50
CA LEU A 126 -5.88 -7.17 -6.84
C LEU A 126 -7.08 -7.36 -5.88
N ASP A 127 -7.45 -8.60 -5.60
CA ASP A 127 -8.57 -8.92 -4.71
C ASP A 127 -8.29 -8.49 -3.26
N GLU A 128 -7.07 -8.68 -2.74
CA GLU A 128 -6.70 -8.23 -1.38
C GLU A 128 -6.85 -6.71 -1.21
N VAL A 129 -6.39 -5.92 -2.19
CA VAL A 129 -6.53 -4.45 -2.14
C VAL A 129 -8.00 -4.03 -2.24
N VAL A 130 -8.75 -4.65 -3.16
CA VAL A 130 -10.18 -4.35 -3.35
C VAL A 130 -10.98 -4.69 -2.09
N ASP A 131 -10.72 -5.84 -1.47
CA ASP A 131 -11.41 -6.26 -0.25
C ASP A 131 -11.11 -5.32 0.92
N GLU A 132 -9.88 -4.79 1.05
CA GLU A 132 -9.58 -3.76 2.06
C GLU A 132 -10.34 -2.47 1.76
N CYS A 133 -10.32 -1.99 0.51
CA CYS A 133 -11.04 -0.78 0.09
C CYS A 133 -12.55 -0.88 0.33
N ARG A 134 -13.15 -2.06 0.13
CA ARG A 134 -14.60 -2.25 0.30
C ARG A 134 -15.06 -2.17 1.75
N ARG A 135 -14.17 -2.27 2.74
CA ARG A 135 -14.54 -2.10 4.15
C ARG A 135 -15.13 -0.71 4.45
N ASP A 136 -14.87 0.27 3.59
CA ASP A 136 -15.39 1.64 3.71
C ASP A 136 -16.51 1.97 2.71
N GLU A 137 -17.05 0.97 1.99
CA GLU A 137 -18.16 1.13 1.05
C GLU A 137 -19.36 1.93 1.62
N PRO A 138 -19.79 1.73 2.89
CA PRO A 138 -20.86 2.54 3.48
C PRO A 138 -20.56 4.04 3.52
N PHE A 139 -19.29 4.43 3.68
CA PHE A 139 -18.89 5.83 3.71
C PHE A 139 -18.87 6.44 2.32
N TYR A 140 -18.52 5.67 1.30
CA TYR A 140 -18.52 6.12 -0.10
C TYR A 140 -19.93 6.50 -0.55
N HIS A 141 -20.92 5.65 -0.26
CA HIS A 141 -22.31 5.88 -0.65
C HIS A 141 -22.90 7.16 -0.04
N ASN A 142 -22.57 7.44 1.22
CA ASN A 142 -23.10 8.62 1.91
C ASN A 142 -22.41 9.92 1.51
N SER A 143 -21.13 9.86 1.11
CA SER A 143 -20.31 11.05 0.84
C SER A 143 -20.08 11.33 -0.65
N GLY A 144 -20.44 10.40 -1.54
CA GLY A 144 -20.02 10.43 -2.94
C GLY A 144 -18.52 10.14 -3.13
N GLY A 145 -17.84 9.62 -2.10
CA GLY A 145 -16.41 9.30 -2.11
C GLY A 145 -16.09 7.96 -2.79
N GLY A 146 -14.94 7.38 -2.47
CA GLY A 146 -14.47 6.14 -3.09
C GLY A 146 -12.98 5.86 -2.88
N VAL A 147 -12.29 5.36 -3.91
CA VAL A 147 -10.87 4.96 -3.81
C VAL A 147 -9.96 5.95 -4.53
N THR A 148 -8.90 6.41 -3.85
CA THR A 148 -7.81 7.20 -4.46
C THR A 148 -6.61 6.30 -4.67
N LEU A 149 -5.95 6.38 -5.81
CA LEU A 149 -4.58 5.88 -5.95
C LEU A 149 -3.62 7.04 -5.73
N SER A 150 -2.66 6.90 -4.82
CA SER A 150 -1.63 7.89 -4.51
C SER A 150 -0.32 7.15 -4.19
N GLY A 151 0.68 7.88 -3.67
CA GLY A 151 1.99 7.33 -3.31
C GLY A 151 2.84 6.97 -4.52
N GLY A 152 4.15 7.17 -4.39
CA GLY A 152 5.08 6.91 -5.47
C GLY A 152 4.66 7.62 -6.76
N GLU A 153 4.61 6.86 -7.85
CA GLU A 153 3.96 7.17 -9.10
C GLU A 153 3.14 5.92 -9.49
N PRO A 154 1.81 5.91 -9.28
CA PRO A 154 0.97 4.74 -9.55
C PRO A 154 1.11 4.24 -11.00
N LEU A 155 1.46 5.11 -11.96
CA LEU A 155 1.66 4.75 -13.36
C LEU A 155 2.92 3.89 -13.60
N LEU A 156 3.86 3.80 -12.65
CA LEU A 156 4.93 2.79 -12.71
C LEU A 156 4.40 1.35 -12.54
N GLN A 157 3.19 1.20 -12.00
CA GLN A 157 2.47 -0.07 -11.86
C GLN A 157 1.16 -0.03 -12.66
N ALA A 158 1.21 0.51 -13.88
CA ALA A 158 0.04 0.83 -14.71
C ALA A 158 -0.97 -0.33 -14.86
N ASP A 159 -0.51 -1.56 -15.09
CA ASP A 159 -1.41 -2.72 -15.26
C ASP A 159 -2.22 -2.99 -13.98
N PHE A 160 -1.58 -2.96 -12.81
CA PHE A 160 -2.25 -3.12 -11.52
C PHE A 160 -3.18 -1.94 -11.21
N ALA A 161 -2.71 -0.71 -11.44
CA ALA A 161 -3.49 0.51 -11.21
C ALA A 161 -4.76 0.52 -12.08
N LEU A 162 -4.64 0.17 -13.36
CA LEU A 162 -5.78 0.11 -14.28
C LEU A 162 -6.78 -0.97 -13.86
N ALA A 163 -6.30 -2.17 -13.50
CA ALA A 163 -7.15 -3.25 -13.03
C ALA A 163 -7.90 -2.87 -11.74
N LEU A 164 -7.22 -2.22 -10.78
CA LEU A 164 -7.81 -1.74 -9.54
C LEU A 164 -8.90 -0.69 -9.79
N LEU A 165 -8.62 0.32 -10.62
CA LEU A 165 -9.62 1.33 -10.99
C LEU A 165 -10.82 0.71 -11.72
N GLY A 166 -10.57 -0.24 -12.63
CA GLY A 166 -11.61 -0.97 -13.34
C GLY A 166 -12.50 -1.78 -12.40
N ARG A 167 -11.90 -2.46 -11.42
CA ARG A 167 -12.60 -3.26 -10.42
C ARG A 167 -13.44 -2.40 -9.48
N CYS A 168 -12.91 -1.27 -9.01
CA CYS A 168 -13.69 -0.30 -8.23
C CYS A 168 -14.89 0.22 -9.03
N LYS A 169 -14.69 0.58 -10.30
CA LYS A 169 -15.77 1.07 -11.17
C LYS A 169 -16.85 0.01 -11.41
N ALA A 170 -16.47 -1.25 -11.59
CA ALA A 170 -17.42 -2.36 -11.74
C ALA A 170 -18.29 -2.59 -10.49
N LEU A 171 -17.78 -2.20 -9.31
CA LEU A 171 -18.49 -2.23 -8.03
C LEU A 171 -19.28 -0.94 -7.76
N GLY A 172 -19.26 0.04 -8.65
CA GLY A 172 -19.92 1.34 -8.46
C GLY A 172 -19.17 2.29 -7.51
N ILE A 173 -17.91 2.00 -7.19
CA ILE A 173 -17.07 2.84 -6.33
C ILE A 173 -16.41 3.93 -7.18
N ASN A 174 -16.54 5.20 -6.77
CA ASN A 174 -15.85 6.30 -7.45
C ASN A 174 -14.34 6.17 -7.31
N THR A 175 -13.61 6.64 -8.31
CA THR A 175 -12.15 6.55 -8.33
C THR A 175 -11.51 7.91 -8.55
N ALA A 176 -10.31 8.10 -8.02
CA ALA A 176 -9.44 9.24 -8.35
C ALA A 176 -7.98 8.76 -8.40
N LEU A 177 -7.17 9.50 -9.12
CA LEU A 177 -5.72 9.33 -9.17
C LEU A 177 -5.11 10.65 -8.73
N ASP A 178 -4.26 10.58 -7.72
CA ASP A 178 -3.51 11.71 -7.17
C ASP A 178 -2.09 11.68 -7.76
N THR A 179 -1.64 12.82 -8.29
CA THR A 179 -0.38 12.97 -9.06
C THR A 179 0.41 14.16 -8.58
#